data_AF-A0A0D0DGC6-F1
#
_entry.id   AF-A0A0D0DGC6-F1
#
_cell.length_a   1.000
_cell.length_b   1.000
_cell.length_c   1.000
_cell.angle_alpha   90.00
_cell.angle_beta   90.00
_cell.angle_gamma   90.00
#
_symmetry.space_group_name_H-M   'P 1'
#
loop_
_entity.id
_entity.type
_entity.pdbx_description
1 polymer ?
#
loop_
_entity_poly.entity_id
_entity_poly.type
_entity_poly.pdbx_seq_one_letter_code
_entity_poly.pdbx_strand_id
1 'polypeptide(L)'
;MSSDPFPQQLPTLQRLGVDDPTNVSAADVATAWFEAFSSAVASSDIAGILDLFLDDGFWKDILALTWDLRTIEGRDGIKNLLENRLVPTGLVNLRLSHEDLRAPEIQRLFPDLVLLRLCFEFGTKVGKGTAVCYLVP
;
A
#
# COMPACT_ATOMS: atom_id res chain seq x y z
N MET A 1 21.95 13.23 23.08
CA MET A 1 21.95 11.95 22.35
C MET A 1 21.51 12.27 20.95
N SER A 2 22.36 12.04 19.94
CA SER A 2 21.99 12.27 18.54
C SER A 2 20.98 11.19 18.16
N SER A 3 19.73 11.57 17.91
CA SER A 3 18.75 10.66 17.31
C SER A 3 19.28 10.19 15.96
N ASP A 4 19.10 8.91 15.64
CA ASP A 4 19.45 8.36 14.33
C ASP A 4 18.82 9.21 13.22
N PRO A 5 19.60 9.76 12.28
CA PRO A 5 19.04 10.55 11.18
C PRO A 5 18.19 9.71 10.22
N PHE A 6 18.27 8.38 10.28
CA PHE A 6 17.48 7.45 9.45
C PHE A 6 16.72 6.46 10.32
N PRO A 7 15.63 6.89 10.99
CA PRO A 7 14.86 6.04 11.89
C PRO A 7 14.14 4.88 11.16
N GLN A 8 14.06 4.90 9.83
CA GLN A 8 13.36 3.91 9.04
C GLN A 8 14.03 2.54 9.10
N GLN A 9 13.25 1.51 9.40
CA GLN A 9 13.71 0.13 9.46
C GLN A 9 12.97 -0.74 8.46
N LEU A 10 13.67 -1.72 7.89
CA LEU A 10 13.03 -2.68 6.99
C LEU A 10 12.01 -3.52 7.77
N PRO A 11 10.86 -3.88 7.16
CA PRO A 11 9.86 -4.75 7.77
C PRO A 11 10.32 -6.21 7.71
N THR A 12 11.38 -6.54 8.43
CA THR A 12 11.88 -7.91 8.48
C THR A 12 10.96 -8.80 9.30
N LEU A 13 10.95 -10.12 9.03
CA LEU A 13 10.08 -11.06 9.77
C LEU A 13 10.38 -11.01 11.27
N GLN A 14 11.67 -10.91 11.64
CA GLN A 14 12.09 -10.70 13.02
C GLN A 14 11.50 -9.43 13.64
N ARG A 15 11.47 -8.30 12.92
CA ARG A 15 10.92 -7.02 13.42
C ARG A 15 9.41 -7.10 13.59
N LEU A 16 8.74 -7.75 12.63
CA LEU A 16 7.30 -7.93 12.63
C LEU A 16 6.85 -8.99 13.66
N GLY A 17 7.76 -9.85 14.12
CA GLY A 17 7.45 -10.93 15.06
C GLY A 17 6.61 -12.03 14.44
N VAL A 18 6.74 -12.24 13.13
CA VAL A 18 5.96 -13.20 12.34
C VAL A 18 6.85 -14.31 11.79
N ASP A 19 6.30 -15.50 11.67
CA ASP A 19 6.97 -16.62 11.03
C ASP A 19 6.93 -16.51 9.49
N ASP A 20 7.74 -17.31 8.81
CA ASP A 20 7.85 -17.29 7.36
C ASP A 20 6.52 -17.69 6.67
N PRO A 21 5.91 -16.83 5.83
CA PRO A 21 4.59 -17.03 5.21
C PRO A 21 4.61 -18.04 4.05
N THR A 22 5.25 -19.19 4.22
CA THR A 22 5.48 -20.20 3.16
C THR A 22 4.23 -20.89 2.61
N ASN A 23 3.09 -20.80 3.31
CA ASN A 23 1.86 -21.52 2.98
C ASN A 23 0.68 -20.63 2.59
N VAL A 24 0.90 -19.35 2.28
CA VAL A 24 -0.17 -18.43 1.82
C VAL A 24 -0.19 -18.27 0.31
N SER A 25 -1.40 -18.20 -0.23
CA SER A 25 -1.66 -17.89 -1.63
C SER A 25 -1.55 -16.38 -1.85
N ALA A 26 -0.61 -15.96 -2.70
CA ALA A 26 -0.42 -14.55 -3.05
C ALA A 26 -1.70 -13.93 -3.65
N ALA A 27 -2.42 -14.71 -4.46
CA ALA A 27 -3.65 -14.27 -5.11
C ALA A 27 -4.78 -14.03 -4.10
N ASP A 28 -4.96 -14.94 -3.13
CA ASP A 28 -6.03 -14.84 -2.15
C ASP A 28 -5.80 -13.68 -1.19
N VAL A 29 -4.57 -13.54 -0.68
CA VAL A 29 -4.20 -12.43 0.21
C VAL A 29 -4.32 -11.08 -0.51
N ALA A 30 -3.85 -11.00 -1.76
CA ALA A 30 -3.98 -9.77 -2.54
C ALA A 30 -5.44 -9.40 -2.81
N THR A 31 -6.28 -10.40 -3.11
CA THR A 31 -7.72 -10.19 -3.37
C THR A 31 -8.40 -9.67 -2.10
N ALA A 32 -8.18 -10.33 -0.96
CA ALA A 32 -8.77 -9.92 0.31
C ALA A 32 -8.35 -8.50 0.72
N TRP A 33 -7.05 -8.17 0.63
CA TRP A 33 -6.57 -6.82 0.92
C TRP A 33 -7.15 -5.79 -0.06
N PHE A 34 -7.17 -6.11 -1.36
CA PHE A 34 -7.65 -5.21 -2.39
C PHE A 34 -9.16 -4.94 -2.28
N GLU A 35 -9.96 -5.93 -1.91
CA GLU A 35 -11.39 -5.76 -1.63
C GLU A 35 -11.62 -4.84 -0.44
N ALA A 36 -10.87 -5.02 0.66
CA ALA A 36 -10.92 -4.13 1.81
C ALA A 36 -10.53 -2.69 1.44
N PHE A 37 -9.41 -2.52 0.73
CA PHE A 37 -8.93 -1.21 0.28
C PHE A 37 -9.92 -0.51 -0.65
N SER A 38 -10.41 -1.21 -1.66
CA SER A 38 -11.32 -0.64 -2.65
C SER A 38 -12.69 -0.29 -2.05
N SER A 39 -13.19 -1.08 -1.10
CA SER A 39 -14.39 -0.79 -0.33
C SER A 39 -14.24 0.47 0.54
N ALA A 40 -13.11 0.60 1.24
CA ALA A 40 -12.81 1.77 2.07
C ALA A 40 -12.66 3.04 1.21
N VAL A 41 -11.98 2.94 0.06
CA VAL A 41 -11.89 4.04 -0.91
C VAL A 41 -13.27 4.45 -1.44
N ALA A 42 -14.11 3.49 -1.82
CA ALA A 42 -15.44 3.76 -2.37
C ALA A 42 -16.38 4.45 -1.37
N SER A 43 -16.26 4.11 -0.08
CA SER A 43 -17.02 4.71 1.02
C SER A 43 -16.37 5.97 1.60
N SER A 44 -15.21 6.39 1.07
CA SER A 44 -14.38 7.46 1.65
C SER A 44 -14.05 7.22 3.14
N ASP A 45 -13.95 5.95 3.53
CA ASP A 45 -13.57 5.52 4.88
C ASP A 45 -12.06 5.60 5.06
N ILE A 46 -11.58 6.77 5.48
CA ILE A 46 -10.16 7.01 5.73
C ILE A 46 -9.64 6.11 6.86
N ALA A 47 -10.44 5.82 7.88
CA ALA A 47 -10.01 4.94 8.97
C ALA A 47 -9.78 3.52 8.46
N GLY A 48 -10.72 2.98 7.68
CA GLY A 48 -10.58 1.67 7.05
C GLY A 48 -9.39 1.58 6.09
N ILE A 49 -9.03 2.67 5.38
CA ILE A 49 -7.80 2.71 4.58
C ILE A 49 -6.56 2.65 5.48
N LEU A 50 -6.52 3.42 6.57
CA LEU A 50 -5.37 3.51 7.46
C LEU A 50 -5.09 2.20 8.21
N ASP A 51 -6.13 1.43 8.53
CA ASP A 51 -6.00 0.11 9.16
C ASP A 51 -5.25 -0.90 8.27
N LEU A 52 -5.20 -0.65 6.95
CA LEU A 52 -4.46 -1.47 5.99
C LEU A 52 -2.96 -1.12 5.88
N PHE A 53 -2.50 -0.09 6.60
CA PHE A 53 -1.09 0.30 6.68
C PHE A 53 -0.50 -0.09 8.04
N LEU A 54 0.79 -0.38 8.10
CA LEU A 54 1.54 -0.35 9.37
C LEU A 54 1.55 1.07 9.95
N ASP A 55 1.79 1.20 11.25
CA ASP A 55 1.93 2.52 11.90
C ASP A 55 3.03 3.37 11.25
N ASP A 56 4.13 2.72 10.84
CA ASP A 56 5.27 3.28 10.09
C ASP A 56 5.20 2.99 8.58
N GLY A 57 4.01 2.70 8.06
CA GLY A 57 3.79 2.42 6.64
C GLY A 57 4.02 3.64 5.75
N PHE A 58 4.20 3.39 4.45
CA PHE A 58 4.50 4.43 3.47
C PHE A 58 3.44 4.52 2.37
N TRP A 59 3.11 5.74 1.98
CA TRP A 59 2.39 6.04 0.74
C TRP A 59 3.30 6.87 -0.17
N LYS A 60 3.60 6.34 -1.36
CA LYS A 60 4.32 7.11 -2.38
C LYS A 60 3.35 7.62 -3.42
N ASP A 61 3.11 8.93 -3.42
CA ASP A 61 2.31 9.58 -4.44
C ASP A 61 3.20 9.98 -5.61
N ILE A 62 2.87 9.48 -6.80
CA ILE A 62 3.55 9.76 -8.07
C ILE A 62 2.54 10.47 -8.96
N LEU A 63 2.32 11.76 -8.69
CA LEU A 63 1.43 12.66 -9.43
C LEU A 63 -0.08 12.32 -9.37
N ALA A 64 -0.49 11.25 -8.70
CA ALA A 64 -1.87 10.77 -8.75
C ALA A 64 -2.82 11.56 -7.85
N LEU A 65 -2.39 11.84 -6.61
CA LEU A 65 -3.22 12.53 -5.63
C LEU A 65 -2.88 14.01 -5.57
N THR A 66 -1.60 14.37 -5.55
CA THR A 66 -1.12 15.73 -5.28
C THR A 66 -0.55 16.45 -6.49
N TRP A 67 -0.41 15.78 -7.63
CA TRP A 67 0.37 16.25 -8.78
C TRP A 67 1.85 16.52 -8.46
N ASP A 68 2.38 15.84 -7.44
CA ASP A 68 3.77 15.93 -7.00
C ASP A 68 4.37 14.53 -6.77
N LEU A 69 5.70 14.46 -6.61
CA LEU A 69 6.45 13.24 -6.31
C LEU A 69 6.80 13.21 -4.83
N ARG A 70 5.96 12.60 -4.01
CA ARG A 70 6.08 12.65 -2.55
C ARG A 70 6.05 11.26 -1.93
N THR A 71 6.90 11.08 -0.93
CA THR A 71 6.80 9.97 0.03
C THR A 71 6.15 10.50 1.30
N ILE A 72 5.06 9.86 1.71
CA ILE A 72 4.34 10.15 2.94
C ILE A 72 4.59 8.96 3.87
N GLU A 73 5.12 9.25 5.04
CA GLU A 73 5.46 8.26 6.07
C GLU A 73 4.44 8.31 7.20
N GLY A 74 4.06 7.12 7.67
CA GLY A 74 3.20 6.90 8.83
C GLY A 74 1.71 7.18 8.59
N ARG A 75 0.88 6.58 9.44
CA ARG A 75 -0.58 6.71 9.36
C ARG A 75 -1.06 8.15 9.47
N ASP A 76 -0.43 8.99 10.29
CA ASP A 76 -0.82 10.40 10.43
C ASP A 76 -0.60 11.22 9.15
N GLY A 77 0.54 10.99 8.48
CA GLY A 77 0.84 11.63 7.20
C GLY A 77 -0.15 11.18 6.12
N ILE A 78 -0.41 9.87 6.06
CA ILE A 78 -1.36 9.27 5.10
C ILE A 78 -2.77 9.78 5.37
N LYS A 79 -3.18 9.89 6.63
CA LYS A 79 -4.48 10.45 7.03
C LYS A 79 -4.65 11.87 6.50
N ASN A 80 -3.67 12.74 6.76
CA ASN A 80 -3.69 14.12 6.28
C ASN A 80 -3.76 14.18 4.75
N LEU A 81 -3.00 13.34 4.04
CA LEU A 81 -3.10 13.22 2.58
C LEU A 81 -4.51 12.86 2.13
N LEU A 82 -5.11 11.83 2.72
CA LEU A 82 -6.42 11.31 2.32
C LEU A 82 -7.56 12.27 2.66
N GLU A 83 -7.53 12.91 3.84
CA GLU A 83 -8.51 13.93 4.24
C GLU A 83 -8.58 15.09 3.24
N ASN A 84 -7.43 15.46 2.67
CA ASN A 84 -7.35 16.57 1.72
C ASN A 84 -7.53 16.15 0.26
N ARG A 85 -7.22 14.89 -0.12
CA ARG A 85 -7.10 14.49 -1.53
C ARG A 85 -8.01 13.36 -1.98
N LEU A 86 -8.54 12.52 -1.09
CA LEU A 86 -9.33 11.34 -1.50
C LEU A 86 -10.55 11.74 -2.35
N VAL A 87 -11.42 12.60 -1.80
CA VAL A 87 -12.65 13.06 -2.49
C VAL A 87 -12.33 14.01 -3.66
N PRO A 88 -11.41 14.97 -3.55
CA PRO A 88 -11.04 15.82 -4.69
C PRO A 88 -10.44 15.05 -5.87
N THR A 89 -9.56 14.07 -5.62
CA THR A 89 -8.96 13.23 -6.66
C THR A 89 -10.01 12.33 -7.33
N GLY A 90 -10.97 11.82 -6.56
CA GLY A 90 -12.03 10.94 -7.06
C GLY A 90 -11.48 9.62 -7.57
N LEU A 91 -10.82 8.86 -6.69
CA LEU A 91 -10.33 7.52 -6.99
C LEU A 91 -11.51 6.58 -7.29
N VAL A 92 -11.55 6.04 -8.51
CA VAL A 92 -12.65 5.20 -9.00
C VAL A 92 -12.12 4.09 -9.89
N ASN A 93 -12.96 3.11 -10.23
CA ASN A 93 -12.63 2.03 -11.17
C ASN A 93 -11.35 1.27 -10.77
N LEU A 94 -11.15 1.05 -9.47
CA LEU A 94 -10.04 0.28 -8.95
C LEU A 94 -10.15 -1.16 -9.49
N ARG A 95 -9.07 -1.69 -10.07
CA ARG A 95 -9.02 -3.08 -10.56
C ARG A 95 -7.67 -3.74 -10.28
N LEU A 96 -7.69 -4.85 -9.55
CA LEU A 96 -6.50 -5.68 -9.32
C LEU A 96 -5.99 -6.26 -10.64
N SER A 97 -4.68 -6.18 -10.85
CA SER A 97 -4.03 -6.70 -12.06
C SER A 97 -3.77 -8.20 -11.95
N HIS A 98 -4.02 -8.90 -13.05
CA HIS A 98 -3.81 -10.35 -13.18
C HIS A 98 -2.90 -10.69 -14.36
N GLU A 99 -2.25 -9.69 -14.96
CA GLU A 99 -1.30 -9.91 -16.05
C GLU A 99 0.01 -10.47 -15.51
N ASP A 100 0.68 -11.36 -16.24
CA ASP A 100 1.86 -12.10 -15.75
C ASP A 100 2.88 -11.25 -14.96
N LEU A 101 3.29 -10.09 -15.49
CA LEU A 101 4.29 -9.22 -14.85
C LEU A 101 3.73 -8.32 -13.73
N ARG A 102 2.41 -8.27 -13.57
CA ARG A 102 1.70 -7.39 -12.63
C ARG A 102 0.77 -8.15 -11.67
N ALA A 103 0.65 -9.46 -11.83
CA ALA A 103 -0.10 -10.34 -10.96
C ALA A 103 0.48 -10.33 -9.54
N PRO A 104 -0.34 -10.64 -8.51
CA PRO A 104 0.12 -10.82 -7.16
C PRO A 104 1.24 -11.85 -7.04
N GLU A 105 2.30 -11.50 -6.32
CA GLU A 105 3.49 -12.33 -6.18
C GLU A 105 4.11 -12.16 -4.81
N ILE A 106 4.42 -13.27 -4.14
CA ILE A 106 5.26 -13.26 -2.94
C ILE A 106 6.72 -13.19 -3.38
N GLN A 107 7.43 -12.17 -2.91
CA GLN A 107 8.81 -11.87 -3.23
C GLN A 107 9.65 -12.00 -1.97
N ARG A 108 10.64 -12.90 -1.99
CA ARG A 108 11.67 -12.97 -0.95
C ARG A 108 12.90 -12.21 -1.41
N LEU A 109 13.10 -11.01 -0.87
CA LEU A 109 14.22 -10.15 -1.22
C LEU A 109 15.49 -10.52 -0.43
N PHE A 110 15.30 -10.93 0.83
CA PHE A 110 16.34 -11.44 1.72
C PHE A 110 15.77 -12.58 2.57
N PRO A 111 16.61 -13.41 3.24
CA PRO A 111 16.10 -14.48 4.11
C PRO A 111 15.03 -14.03 5.11
N ASP A 112 15.21 -12.83 5.69
CA ASP A 112 14.32 -12.22 6.70
C ASP A 112 13.42 -11.10 6.12
N LEU A 113 13.29 -10.97 4.78
CA LEU A 113 12.42 -9.97 4.16
C LEU A 113 11.57 -10.59 3.06
N VAL A 114 10.28 -10.77 3.36
CA VAL A 114 9.26 -11.29 2.46
C VAL A 114 8.19 -10.24 2.28
N LEU A 115 7.84 -9.94 1.03
CA LEU A 115 6.80 -8.98 0.67
C LEU A 115 5.84 -9.64 -0.31
N LEU A 116 4.55 -9.32 -0.21
CA LEU A 116 3.60 -9.61 -1.28
C LEU A 116 3.44 -8.35 -2.13
N ARG A 117 3.84 -8.42 -3.40
CA ARG A 117 3.62 -7.36 -4.38
C ARG A 117 2.31 -7.59 -5.09
N LEU A 118 1.45 -6.57 -5.12
CA LEU A 118 0.25 -6.54 -5.95
C LEU A 118 0.18 -5.22 -6.73
N CYS A 119 -0.37 -5.26 -7.94
CA CYS A 119 -0.55 -4.08 -8.78
C CYS A 119 -2.03 -3.90 -9.08
N PHE A 120 -2.48 -2.64 -9.17
CA PHE A 120 -3.85 -2.36 -9.59
C PHE A 120 -3.92 -1.09 -10.44
N GLU A 121 -4.99 -0.99 -11.20
CA GLU A 121 -5.34 0.20 -11.98
C GLU A 121 -6.39 1.01 -11.25
N PHE A 122 -6.42 2.31 -11.49
CA PHE A 122 -7.48 3.19 -11.00
C PHE A 122 -7.71 4.36 -11.98
N GLY A 123 -8.85 5.01 -11.82
CA GLY A 123 -9.16 6.30 -12.44
C GLY A 123 -9.18 7.41 -11.40
N THR A 124 -8.89 8.62 -11.86
CA THR A 124 -9.13 9.88 -11.15
C THR A 124 -10.06 10.74 -12.01
N LYS A 125 -10.45 11.91 -11.52
CA LYS A 125 -11.22 12.89 -12.33
C LYS A 125 -10.51 13.37 -13.60
N VAL A 126 -9.19 13.19 -13.69
CA VAL A 126 -8.33 13.80 -14.72
C VAL A 126 -7.54 12.78 -15.54
N GLY A 127 -7.52 11.50 -15.15
CA GLY A 127 -6.78 10.48 -15.89
C GLY A 127 -6.88 9.09 -15.28
N LYS A 128 -6.17 8.14 -15.88
CA LYS A 128 -5.99 6.79 -15.36
C LYS A 128 -4.60 6.69 -14.72
N GLY A 129 -4.47 5.84 -13.72
CA GLY A 129 -3.22 5.56 -13.03
C GLY A 129 -3.07 4.08 -12.73
N THR A 130 -1.86 3.72 -12.31
CA THR A 130 -1.52 2.41 -11.79
C THR A 130 -0.87 2.57 -10.42
N ALA A 131 -1.00 1.54 -9.59
CA ALA A 131 -0.39 1.48 -8.28
C ALA A 131 0.34 0.14 -8.11
N VAL A 132 1.41 0.19 -7.33
CA VAL A 132 2.11 -0.99 -6.82
C VAL A 132 2.03 -0.91 -5.31
N CYS A 133 1.58 -1.99 -4.69
CA CYS A 133 1.49 -2.12 -3.24
C CYS A 133 2.36 -3.29 -2.80
N TYR A 134 3.05 -3.11 -1.67
CA TYR A 134 3.83 -4.13 -1.00
C TYR A 134 3.20 -4.37 0.37
N LEU A 135 2.71 -5.59 0.58
CA LEU A 135 2.20 -6.05 1.85
C LEU A 135 3.30 -6.78 2.61
N VAL A 136 3.25 -6.66 3.92
CA VAL A 136 4.07 -7.44 4.84
C VAL A 136 3.24 -8.57 5.44
N PRO A 137 3.87 -9.66 5.92
CA PRO A 137 3.17 -10.75 6.60
C PRO A 137 2.65 -10.35 7.98
#